data_AF-A0A557SUD5-F1
#
_entry.id   AF-A0A557SUD5-F1
#
_cell.length_a   1.000
_cell.length_b   1.000
_cell.length_c   1.000
_cell.angle_alpha   90.00
_cell.angle_beta   90.00
_cell.angle_gamma   90.00
#
_symmetry.space_group_name_H-M   'P 1'
#
loop_
_entity.id
_entity.type
_entity.pdbx_description
1 polymer ?
#
loop_
_entity_poly.entity_id
_entity_poly.type
_entity_poly.pdbx_seq_one_letter_code
_entity_poly.pdbx_strand_id
1 'polypeptide(L)'
;MQMNRKKTVNKITVFFLITMLGVSALQVNQLIGMAFAQSENWYVGKGVKPDTHYTYEIKNADTNQGQPFTMTIYFKEYNETGKYWVAPTFVVDQGKVINGTLYLSDLDLTALGTSPIPPEMTQYRSAYATTLTWLSAFVSKPGQSLSSPSWGKIAAIGGSEIRPSGSAKVTTPAGTFDTTAISYHKGVDNHIYVNKDMPYPVKAETFADVTSGKPPIQYAFELKATGIGQPPIPASQVQIPVPPLNIQTPRGTYNVQLLWEPVEIKAGNDTQFGAIFTDDKNNIVDRVTYGYKVMDGNRTVIDEFKNQRATEGIGQFTYKFDTQGEKYLQITLETATGENLGMFVESATFLLLVQ
;
A
#
# COMPACT_ATOMS: atom_id res chain seq x y z
N MET A 1 91.55 -23.56 -31.03
CA MET A 1 91.69 -22.08 -31.04
C MET A 1 90.69 -21.58 -32.07
N GLN A 2 89.61 -20.82 -31.86
CA GLN A 2 89.09 -19.95 -30.80
C GLN A 2 87.61 -20.33 -30.55
N MET A 3 87.14 -20.45 -29.31
CA MET A 3 86.59 -19.41 -28.42
C MET A 3 85.16 -18.93 -28.74
N ASN A 4 84.23 -19.66 -28.12
CA ASN A 4 82.96 -19.26 -27.50
C ASN A 4 82.62 -17.75 -27.44
N ARG A 5 81.44 -17.35 -27.94
CA ARG A 5 80.75 -16.10 -27.56
C ARG A 5 79.25 -16.34 -27.35
N LYS A 6 78.86 -16.44 -26.08
CA LYS A 6 77.47 -16.35 -25.60
C LYS A 6 76.90 -14.98 -25.99
N LYS A 7 75.73 -14.94 -26.64
CA LYS A 7 74.93 -13.72 -26.83
C LYS A 7 74.13 -13.44 -25.56
N THR A 8 74.52 -12.40 -24.84
CA THR A 8 73.78 -11.80 -23.73
C THR A 8 72.62 -11.00 -24.32
N VAL A 9 71.39 -11.48 -24.13
CA VAL A 9 70.19 -10.69 -24.43
C VAL A 9 70.08 -9.58 -23.39
N ASN A 10 69.97 -8.34 -23.87
CA ASN A 10 69.87 -7.11 -23.09
C ASN A 10 68.70 -7.17 -22.10
N LYS A 11 69.02 -7.22 -20.79
CA LYS A 11 68.07 -7.13 -19.67
C LYS A 11 67.46 -5.73 -19.47
N ILE A 12 67.69 -4.78 -20.39
CA ILE A 12 67.28 -3.37 -20.22
C ILE A 12 65.92 -3.08 -20.87
N THR A 13 65.43 -3.91 -21.79
CA THR A 13 64.14 -3.64 -22.48
C THR A 13 62.92 -4.24 -21.77
N VAL A 14 63.11 -5.13 -20.79
CA VAL A 14 62.01 -5.74 -20.02
C VAL A 14 61.56 -4.87 -18.84
N PHE A 15 62.40 -3.93 -18.37
CA PHE A 15 62.07 -3.09 -17.23
C PHE A 15 61.13 -1.91 -17.54
N PHE A 16 61.03 -1.50 -18.82
CA PHE A 16 60.14 -0.40 -19.24
C PHE A 16 58.71 -0.84 -19.57
N LEU A 17 58.47 -2.12 -19.87
CA LEU A 17 57.11 -2.61 -20.12
C LEU A 17 56.34 -2.92 -18.82
N ILE A 18 57.05 -3.27 -17.75
CA ILE A 18 56.43 -3.61 -16.45
C ILE A 18 56.03 -2.35 -15.67
N THR A 19 56.75 -1.24 -15.82
CA THR A 19 56.38 0.04 -15.19
C THR A 19 55.21 0.73 -15.90
N MET A 20 55.01 0.55 -17.22
CA MET A 20 53.82 1.07 -17.91
C MET A 20 52.54 0.27 -17.65
N LEU A 21 52.64 -1.01 -17.28
CA LEU A 21 51.48 -1.80 -16.81
C LEU A 21 51.15 -1.58 -15.32
N GLY A 22 52.07 -1.02 -14.52
CA GLY A 22 51.85 -0.73 -13.10
C GLY A 22 51.06 0.56 -12.84
N VAL A 23 51.06 1.52 -13.77
CA VAL A 23 50.35 2.80 -13.62
C VAL A 23 48.90 2.72 -14.09
N SER A 24 48.55 1.77 -14.96
CA SER A 24 47.16 1.55 -15.40
C SER A 24 46.29 0.85 -14.35
N ALA A 25 46.85 -0.03 -13.51
CA ALA A 25 46.09 -0.70 -12.45
C ALA A 25 45.63 0.26 -11.33
N LEU A 26 46.40 1.31 -11.04
CA LEU A 26 46.06 2.31 -10.02
C LEU A 26 45.04 3.34 -10.53
N GLN A 27 45.04 3.66 -11.83
CA GLN A 27 44.03 4.54 -12.42
C GLN A 27 42.69 3.84 -12.69
N VAL A 28 42.71 2.53 -12.98
CA VAL A 28 41.48 1.75 -13.15
C VAL A 28 40.72 1.61 -11.83
N ASN A 29 41.40 1.51 -10.67
CA ASN A 29 40.71 1.52 -9.38
C ASN A 29 40.15 2.90 -8.98
N GLN A 30 40.77 4.01 -9.39
CA GLN A 30 40.18 5.35 -9.20
C GLN A 30 39.03 5.63 -10.18
N LEU A 31 39.08 5.08 -11.39
CA LEU A 31 37.97 5.14 -12.35
C LEU A 31 36.80 4.21 -11.98
N ILE A 32 37.07 3.04 -11.40
CA ILE A 32 36.02 2.14 -10.87
C ILE A 32 35.45 2.71 -9.56
N GLY A 33 36.25 3.38 -8.73
CA GLY A 33 35.78 4.10 -7.53
C GLY A 33 34.97 5.37 -7.84
N MET A 34 35.16 5.99 -9.00
CA MET A 34 34.37 7.14 -9.47
C MET A 34 33.18 6.73 -10.37
N ALA A 35 33.19 5.54 -10.97
CA ALA A 35 32.05 4.96 -11.71
C ALA A 35 30.97 4.35 -10.80
N PHE A 36 31.24 4.25 -9.49
CA PHE A 36 30.25 3.98 -8.44
C PHE A 36 30.12 5.16 -7.46
N ALA A 37 30.12 6.39 -7.96
CA ALA A 37 29.23 7.37 -7.35
C ALA A 37 27.82 6.81 -7.53
N GLN A 38 27.32 6.03 -6.55
CA GLN A 38 25.94 5.56 -6.52
C GLN A 38 25.07 6.78 -6.85
N SER A 39 24.43 6.78 -8.01
CA SER A 39 23.55 7.89 -8.34
C SER A 39 22.51 8.00 -7.22
N GLU A 40 22.36 9.19 -6.66
CA GLU A 40 21.23 9.56 -5.77
C GLU A 40 19.87 9.40 -6.46
N ASN A 41 19.86 9.00 -7.73
CA ASN A 41 18.67 8.64 -8.47
C ASN A 41 18.00 7.42 -7.84
N TRP A 42 16.72 7.57 -7.53
CA TRP A 42 15.86 6.49 -7.08
C TRP A 42 14.67 6.33 -8.03
N TYR A 43 14.19 5.09 -8.15
CA TYR A 43 12.98 4.71 -8.86
C TYR A 43 12.34 3.53 -8.11
N VAL A 44 11.03 3.33 -8.30
CA VAL A 44 10.33 2.18 -7.73
C VAL A 44 10.93 0.89 -8.28
N GLY A 45 11.46 0.04 -7.40
CA GLY A 45 12.19 -1.18 -7.72
C GLY A 45 13.71 -1.07 -7.69
N LYS A 46 14.27 0.11 -7.42
CA LYS A 46 15.71 0.22 -7.12
C LYS A 46 16.04 -0.58 -5.87
N GLY A 47 17.02 -1.48 -5.95
CA GLY A 47 17.46 -2.26 -4.78
C GLY A 47 16.66 -3.53 -4.53
N VAL A 48 15.74 -3.94 -5.42
CA VAL A 48 15.19 -5.30 -5.39
C VAL A 48 16.34 -6.30 -5.43
N LYS A 49 16.27 -7.30 -4.55
CA LYS A 49 17.19 -8.43 -4.50
C LYS A 49 16.38 -9.72 -4.53
N PRO A 50 16.88 -10.77 -5.20
CA PRO A 50 16.26 -12.08 -5.08
C PRO A 50 16.29 -12.54 -3.63
N ASP A 51 15.34 -13.41 -3.30
CA ASP A 51 15.17 -13.98 -1.98
C ASP A 51 14.94 -12.94 -0.86
N THR A 52 14.28 -11.83 -1.17
CA THR A 52 13.88 -10.83 -0.16
C THR A 52 12.38 -10.66 -0.08
N HIS A 53 11.86 -10.32 1.11
CA HIS A 53 10.45 -10.00 1.28
C HIS A 53 10.24 -8.65 1.98
N TYR A 54 9.06 -8.10 1.74
CA TYR A 54 8.59 -6.85 2.34
C TYR A 54 7.13 -7.00 2.73
N THR A 55 6.81 -6.67 3.97
CA THR A 55 5.46 -6.72 4.53
C THR A 55 5.02 -5.31 4.87
N TYR A 56 3.89 -4.89 4.32
CA TYR A 56 3.30 -3.57 4.54
C TYR A 56 1.92 -3.70 5.17
N GLU A 57 1.60 -2.80 6.09
CA GLU A 57 0.23 -2.47 6.44
C GLU A 57 -0.19 -1.32 5.51
N ILE A 58 -1.28 -1.50 4.78
CA ILE A 58 -1.74 -0.59 3.73
C ILE A 58 -3.18 -0.19 4.03
N LYS A 59 -3.47 1.11 3.96
CA LYS A 59 -4.80 1.71 3.90
C LYS A 59 -4.96 2.39 2.55
N ASN A 60 -6.09 2.16 1.89
CA ASN A 60 -6.40 2.77 0.61
C ASN A 60 -7.91 3.05 0.55
N ALA A 61 -8.32 4.29 0.28
CA ALA A 61 -9.72 4.70 0.35
C ALA A 61 -10.65 3.85 -0.54
N ASP A 62 -10.15 3.44 -1.70
CA ASP A 62 -10.91 2.67 -2.70
C ASP A 62 -10.94 1.17 -2.42
N THR A 63 -10.14 0.69 -1.45
CA THR A 63 -10.00 -0.74 -1.13
C THR A 63 -10.41 -0.99 0.31
N ASN A 64 -11.21 -2.04 0.54
CA ASN A 64 -11.65 -2.40 1.89
C ASN A 64 -12.27 -1.23 2.70
N GLN A 65 -12.89 -0.27 2.02
CA GLN A 65 -13.48 0.93 2.64
C GLN A 65 -12.49 1.70 3.53
N GLY A 66 -11.22 1.79 3.08
CA GLY A 66 -10.16 2.49 3.82
C GLY A 66 -9.60 1.72 5.03
N GLN A 67 -10.13 0.54 5.35
CA GLN A 67 -9.62 -0.28 6.45
C GLN A 67 -8.24 -0.86 6.11
N PRO A 68 -7.34 -0.95 7.10
CA PRO A 68 -6.01 -1.48 6.89
C PRO A 68 -6.04 -2.98 6.57
N PHE A 69 -5.19 -3.39 5.64
CA PHE A 69 -4.85 -4.79 5.40
C PHE A 69 -3.33 -4.95 5.37
N THR A 70 -2.83 -6.17 5.57
CA THR A 70 -1.40 -6.46 5.43
C THR A 70 -1.14 -7.12 4.08
N MET A 71 -0.10 -6.70 3.37
CA MET A 71 0.39 -7.35 2.16
C MET A 71 1.86 -7.71 2.33
N THR A 72 2.20 -8.97 2.07
CA THR A 72 3.58 -9.46 2.04
C THR A 72 3.95 -9.84 0.62
N ILE A 73 5.04 -9.28 0.11
CA ILE A 73 5.57 -9.51 -1.24
C ILE A 73 6.94 -10.15 -1.09
N TYR A 74 7.13 -11.35 -1.64
CA TYR A 74 8.41 -12.05 -1.63
C TYR A 74 8.99 -12.10 -3.04
N PHE A 75 10.14 -11.49 -3.27
CA PHE A 75 10.86 -11.54 -4.54
C PHE A 75 11.61 -12.87 -4.67
N LYS A 76 10.94 -13.89 -5.22
CA LYS A 76 11.51 -15.24 -5.34
C LYS A 76 12.64 -15.30 -6.36
N GLU A 77 12.34 -14.91 -7.59
CA GLU A 77 13.28 -15.02 -8.72
C GLU A 77 12.96 -13.99 -9.81
N TYR A 78 13.95 -13.74 -10.67
CA TYR A 78 13.81 -12.83 -11.81
C TYR A 78 13.65 -13.63 -13.11
N ASN A 79 12.61 -13.32 -13.88
CA ASN A 79 12.40 -13.88 -15.20
C ASN A 79 13.07 -12.99 -16.26
N GLU A 80 14.24 -13.42 -16.73
CA GLU A 80 15.02 -12.70 -17.74
C GLU A 80 14.32 -12.56 -19.10
N THR A 81 13.54 -13.56 -19.51
CA THR A 81 12.83 -13.55 -20.81
C THR A 81 11.65 -12.61 -20.79
N GLY A 82 10.87 -12.63 -19.70
CA GLY A 82 9.69 -11.81 -19.51
C GLY A 82 9.97 -10.42 -18.95
N LYS A 83 11.18 -10.17 -18.44
CA LYS A 83 11.59 -8.92 -17.77
C LYS A 83 10.66 -8.55 -16.61
N TYR A 84 10.46 -9.50 -15.70
CA TYR A 84 9.68 -9.30 -14.49
C TYR A 84 10.20 -10.16 -13.32
N TRP A 85 9.89 -9.74 -12.09
CA TRP A 85 10.09 -10.54 -10.89
C TRP A 85 8.89 -11.45 -10.66
N VAL A 86 9.15 -12.72 -10.36
CA VAL A 86 8.14 -13.65 -9.84
C VAL A 86 8.05 -13.42 -8.34
N ALA A 87 6.94 -12.84 -7.89
CA ALA A 87 6.76 -12.46 -6.50
C ALA A 87 5.53 -13.13 -5.87
N PRO A 88 5.69 -14.27 -5.17
CA PRO A 88 4.65 -14.80 -4.30
C PRO A 88 4.20 -13.74 -3.30
N THR A 89 2.90 -13.50 -3.26
CA THR A 89 2.29 -12.43 -2.46
C THR A 89 1.10 -12.99 -1.70
N PHE A 90 0.99 -12.62 -0.43
CA PHE A 90 -0.22 -12.90 0.34
C PHE A 90 -0.74 -11.63 1.02
N VAL A 91 -2.06 -11.56 1.13
CA VAL A 91 -2.78 -10.50 1.81
C VAL A 91 -3.45 -11.09 3.05
N VAL A 92 -3.36 -10.37 4.16
CA VAL A 92 -4.11 -10.66 5.37
C VAL A 92 -5.08 -9.51 5.61
N ASP A 93 -6.37 -9.81 5.57
CA ASP A 93 -7.45 -8.86 5.80
C ASP A 93 -8.49 -9.50 6.72
N GLN A 94 -8.68 -8.92 7.91
CA GLN A 94 -9.61 -9.42 8.94
C GLN A 94 -9.47 -10.93 9.22
N GLY A 95 -8.23 -11.42 9.33
CA GLY A 95 -7.92 -12.84 9.57
C GLY A 95 -7.98 -13.74 8.34
N LYS A 96 -8.59 -13.29 7.24
CA LYS A 96 -8.58 -14.00 5.95
C LYS A 96 -7.24 -13.84 5.26
N VAL A 97 -6.67 -14.95 4.80
CA VAL A 97 -5.42 -14.97 4.02
C VAL A 97 -5.73 -15.26 2.56
N ILE A 98 -5.33 -14.36 1.66
CA ILE A 98 -5.52 -14.46 0.22
C ILE A 98 -4.14 -14.56 -0.44
N ASN A 99 -3.89 -15.67 -1.13
CA ASN A 99 -2.59 -15.98 -1.72
C ASN A 99 -2.63 -15.86 -3.24
N GLY A 100 -1.57 -15.31 -3.82
CA GLY A 100 -1.36 -15.27 -5.26
C GLY A 100 0.11 -15.07 -5.60
N THR A 101 0.43 -14.94 -6.89
CA THR A 101 1.77 -14.53 -7.31
C THR A 101 1.64 -13.33 -8.23
N LEU A 102 2.32 -12.24 -7.87
CA LEU A 102 2.43 -11.07 -8.72
C LEU A 102 3.65 -11.24 -9.62
N TYR A 103 3.45 -11.03 -10.93
CA TYR A 103 4.56 -10.77 -11.84
C TYR A 103 4.79 -9.27 -11.85
N LEU A 104 5.92 -8.84 -11.29
CA LEU A 104 6.24 -7.42 -11.11
C LEU A 104 7.21 -6.97 -12.19
N SER A 105 6.76 -6.09 -13.08
CA SER A 105 7.55 -5.50 -14.16
C SER A 105 8.92 -5.05 -13.66
N ASP A 106 9.99 -5.39 -14.38
CA ASP A 106 11.31 -4.96 -13.97
C ASP A 106 11.48 -3.43 -14.05
N LEU A 107 10.69 -2.76 -14.88
CA LEU A 107 10.75 -1.33 -15.18
C LEU A 107 10.40 -0.48 -13.96
N ASP A 108 9.37 -0.88 -13.21
CA ASP A 108 8.72 -0.04 -12.21
C ASP A 108 7.94 -0.82 -11.14
N LEU A 109 8.08 -2.15 -11.11
CA LEU A 109 7.33 -3.08 -10.27
C LEU A 109 5.80 -3.07 -10.46
N THR A 110 5.30 -2.58 -11.60
CA THR A 110 3.89 -2.72 -11.95
C THR A 110 3.49 -4.20 -11.95
N ALA A 111 2.41 -4.55 -11.25
CA ALA A 111 1.86 -5.90 -11.27
C ALA A 111 1.19 -6.19 -12.62
N LEU A 112 1.77 -7.11 -13.39
CA LEU A 112 1.33 -7.43 -14.74
C LEU A 112 -0.05 -8.10 -14.73
N GLY A 113 -0.86 -7.85 -15.76
CA GLY A 113 -2.20 -8.46 -15.90
C GLY A 113 -2.18 -9.99 -16.00
N THR A 114 -1.05 -10.57 -16.39
CA THR A 114 -0.81 -12.02 -16.44
C THR A 114 -0.45 -12.65 -15.09
N SER A 115 -0.40 -11.87 -14.01
CA SER A 115 -0.15 -12.36 -12.66
C SER A 115 -1.19 -13.41 -12.26
N PRO A 116 -0.79 -14.64 -11.88
CA PRO A 116 -1.71 -15.67 -11.43
C PRO A 116 -2.18 -15.36 -9.99
N ILE A 117 -3.32 -14.69 -9.89
CA ILE A 117 -3.98 -14.34 -8.64
C ILE A 117 -5.44 -14.81 -8.65
N PRO A 118 -6.02 -15.18 -7.49
CA PRO A 118 -7.43 -15.48 -7.41
C PRO A 118 -8.28 -14.20 -7.52
N PRO A 119 -9.55 -14.29 -7.95
CA PRO A 119 -10.41 -13.11 -8.18
C PRO A 119 -10.50 -12.16 -6.97
N GLU A 120 -10.60 -12.69 -5.76
CA GLU A 120 -10.69 -11.91 -4.52
C GLU A 120 -9.44 -11.05 -4.24
N MET A 121 -8.29 -11.38 -4.84
CA MET A 121 -7.06 -10.61 -4.69
C MET A 121 -7.04 -9.34 -5.58
N THR A 122 -7.95 -9.23 -6.55
CA THR A 122 -7.95 -8.16 -7.56
C THR A 122 -7.96 -6.76 -6.94
N GLN A 123 -8.80 -6.53 -5.93
CA GLN A 123 -8.87 -5.23 -5.26
C GLN A 123 -7.55 -4.86 -4.57
N TYR A 124 -6.85 -5.83 -3.98
CA TYR A 124 -5.58 -5.58 -3.30
C TYR A 124 -4.42 -5.40 -4.31
N ARG A 125 -4.49 -6.04 -5.49
CA ARG A 125 -3.58 -5.71 -6.60
C ARG A 125 -3.77 -4.24 -7.06
N SER A 126 -5.01 -3.78 -7.14
CA SER A 126 -5.31 -2.37 -7.44
C SER A 126 -4.78 -1.44 -6.35
N ALA A 127 -4.97 -1.79 -5.07
CA ALA A 127 -4.40 -1.05 -3.95
C ALA A 127 -2.87 -0.98 -4.01
N TYR A 128 -2.19 -2.09 -4.32
CA TYR A 128 -0.74 -2.11 -4.55
C TYR A 128 -0.33 -1.10 -5.62
N ALA A 129 -1.04 -1.08 -6.75
CA ALA A 129 -0.75 -0.17 -7.87
C ALA A 129 -0.90 1.31 -7.50
N THR A 130 -1.92 1.64 -6.70
CA THR A 130 -2.24 3.02 -6.29
C THR A 130 -1.57 3.45 -4.99
N THR A 131 -0.74 2.59 -4.38
CA THR A 131 0.00 2.90 -3.15
C THR A 131 1.50 2.68 -3.30
N LEU A 132 2.00 1.45 -3.13
CA LEU A 132 3.43 1.14 -3.09
C LEU A 132 4.16 1.50 -4.38
N THR A 133 3.49 1.41 -5.53
CA THR A 133 4.08 1.75 -6.83
C THR A 133 3.63 3.11 -7.37
N TRP A 134 2.81 3.88 -6.65
CA TRP A 134 2.25 5.14 -7.16
C TRP A 134 3.32 6.13 -7.65
N LEU A 135 4.48 6.15 -6.97
CA LEU A 135 5.61 6.99 -7.35
C LEU A 135 6.20 6.67 -8.74
N SER A 136 5.95 5.50 -9.32
CA SER A 136 6.50 5.13 -10.64
C SER A 136 6.05 6.08 -11.76
N ALA A 137 4.88 6.70 -11.61
CA ALA A 137 4.37 7.72 -12.54
C ALA A 137 5.26 8.99 -12.59
N PHE A 138 6.05 9.22 -11.55
CA PHE A 138 6.92 10.38 -11.40
C PHE A 138 8.40 10.03 -11.56
N VAL A 139 8.81 8.81 -11.17
CA VAL A 139 10.20 8.37 -11.17
C VAL A 139 10.42 7.07 -11.96
N SER A 140 10.23 7.15 -13.28
CA SER A 140 10.53 6.03 -14.18
C SER A 140 12.05 5.78 -14.27
N LYS A 141 12.46 4.55 -14.59
CA LYS A 141 13.89 4.24 -14.84
C LYS A 141 14.50 5.21 -15.88
N PRO A 142 15.73 5.71 -15.66
CA PRO A 142 16.71 5.29 -14.64
C PRO A 142 16.53 5.93 -13.23
N GLY A 143 15.41 6.61 -12.99
CA GLY A 143 15.07 7.27 -11.73
C GLY A 143 15.39 8.76 -11.70
N GLN A 144 14.97 9.42 -10.62
CA GLN A 144 15.24 10.84 -10.38
C GLN A 144 16.01 11.04 -9.08
N SER A 145 16.85 12.07 -9.03
CA SER A 145 17.65 12.37 -7.84
C SER A 145 16.76 12.69 -6.63
N LEU A 146 17.09 12.08 -5.49
CA LEU A 146 16.50 12.39 -4.19
C LEU A 146 16.94 13.75 -3.63
N SER A 147 17.86 14.45 -4.31
CA SER A 147 18.23 15.83 -3.98
C SER A 147 17.74 16.83 -5.03
N SER A 148 16.92 16.40 -6.00
CA SER A 148 16.42 17.29 -7.05
C SER A 148 15.48 18.35 -6.47
N PRO A 149 15.58 19.63 -6.87
CA PRO A 149 14.65 20.67 -6.40
C PRO A 149 13.21 20.44 -6.87
N SER A 150 13.01 19.66 -7.94
CA SER A 150 11.71 19.24 -8.45
C SER A 150 11.83 17.96 -9.30
N TRP A 151 10.75 17.18 -9.36
CA TRP A 151 10.59 16.08 -10.31
C TRP A 151 9.76 16.46 -11.55
N GLY A 152 9.41 17.74 -11.68
CA GLY A 152 8.84 18.34 -12.90
C GLY A 152 7.39 17.96 -13.21
N LYS A 153 6.65 17.45 -12.22
CA LYS A 153 5.24 17.03 -12.38
C LYS A 153 4.43 17.44 -11.16
N ILE A 154 3.15 17.77 -11.39
CA ILE A 154 2.17 17.95 -10.30
C ILE A 154 1.54 16.60 -9.97
N ALA A 155 1.44 16.30 -8.67
CA ALA A 155 0.76 15.09 -8.20
C ALA A 155 -0.76 15.20 -8.25
N ALA A 156 -1.29 16.42 -8.20
CA ALA A 156 -2.71 16.70 -8.25
C ALA A 156 -2.96 18.03 -8.96
N ILE A 157 -4.04 18.12 -9.75
CA ILE A 157 -4.41 19.32 -10.51
C ILE A 157 -4.60 20.50 -9.54
N GLY A 158 -3.91 21.62 -9.78
CA GLY A 158 -3.96 22.79 -8.89
C GLY A 158 -3.17 22.64 -7.57
N GLY A 159 -2.47 21.53 -7.36
CA GLY A 159 -1.53 21.33 -6.26
C GLY A 159 -0.10 21.75 -6.61
N SER A 160 0.81 21.60 -5.65
CA SER A 160 2.24 21.83 -5.89
C SER A 160 2.87 20.72 -6.74
N GLU A 161 4.04 20.99 -7.28
CA GLU A 161 4.90 19.95 -7.83
C GLU A 161 5.26 18.92 -6.75
N ILE A 162 5.39 17.66 -7.17
CA ILE A 162 5.97 16.60 -6.34
C ILE A 162 7.49 16.71 -6.38
N ARG A 163 8.12 16.64 -5.20
CA ARG A 163 9.57 16.78 -5.09
C ARG A 163 10.11 16.20 -3.78
N PRO A 164 11.42 15.89 -3.74
CA PRO A 164 12.16 15.78 -2.49
C PRO A 164 12.02 17.05 -1.65
N SER A 165 11.69 16.89 -0.37
CA SER A 165 11.50 17.99 0.60
C SER A 165 12.53 18.01 1.73
N GLY A 166 13.36 16.97 1.83
CA GLY A 166 14.50 16.91 2.76
C GLY A 166 14.75 15.51 3.31
N SER A 167 15.84 15.36 4.07
CA SER A 167 16.13 14.12 4.79
C SER A 167 15.24 13.97 6.02
N ALA A 168 14.78 12.76 6.28
CA ALA A 168 13.98 12.40 7.44
C ALA A 168 14.42 11.04 7.99
N LYS A 169 14.45 10.90 9.31
CA LYS A 169 14.67 9.61 9.97
C LYS A 169 13.32 9.02 10.36
N VAL A 170 12.92 7.94 9.70
CA VAL A 170 11.60 7.33 9.88
C VAL A 170 11.74 5.99 10.60
N THR A 171 10.97 5.81 11.66
CA THR A 171 10.88 4.52 12.37
C THR A 171 9.56 3.84 12.03
N THR A 172 9.64 2.57 11.68
CA THR A 172 8.51 1.66 11.46
C THR A 172 8.76 0.36 12.26
N PRO A 173 7.80 -0.57 12.32
CA PRO A 173 8.04 -1.86 12.98
C PRO A 173 9.19 -2.67 12.36
N ALA A 174 9.55 -2.42 11.09
CA ALA A 174 10.68 -3.06 10.44
C ALA A 174 12.06 -2.46 10.80
N GLY A 175 12.08 -1.33 11.51
CA GLY A 175 13.32 -0.66 11.93
C GLY A 175 13.30 0.85 11.71
N THR A 176 14.47 1.46 11.81
CA THR A 176 14.66 2.90 11.57
C THR A 176 15.49 3.12 10.31
N PHE A 177 15.02 4.01 9.45
CA PHE A 177 15.56 4.25 8.12
C PHE A 177 15.94 5.71 7.97
N ASP A 178 17.11 5.96 7.37
CA ASP A 178 17.44 7.25 6.79
C ASP A 178 16.69 7.35 5.46
N THR A 179 15.84 8.37 5.33
CA THR A 179 14.94 8.53 4.19
C THR A 179 15.03 9.94 3.64
N THR A 180 14.57 10.09 2.41
CA THR A 180 14.19 11.37 1.84
C THR A 180 12.68 11.46 1.85
N ALA A 181 12.14 12.53 2.43
CA ALA A 181 10.73 12.85 2.31
C ALA A 181 10.45 13.36 0.89
N ILE A 182 9.46 12.76 0.24
CA ILE A 182 8.89 13.20 -1.01
C ILE A 182 7.53 13.81 -0.67
N SER A 183 7.35 15.08 -1.00
CA SER A 183 6.17 15.84 -0.60
C SER A 183 5.52 16.58 -1.76
N TYR A 184 4.21 16.79 -1.63
CA TYR A 184 3.42 17.72 -2.42
C TYR A 184 2.27 18.25 -1.58
N HIS A 185 1.81 19.47 -1.89
CA HIS A 185 0.74 20.14 -1.18
C HIS A 185 -0.51 20.24 -2.06
N LYS A 186 -1.66 19.85 -1.49
CA LYS A 186 -2.98 20.17 -2.03
C LYS A 186 -4.00 20.23 -0.91
N GLY A 187 -4.22 21.42 -0.37
CA GLY A 187 -5.05 21.64 0.83
C GLY A 187 -4.37 21.15 2.11
N VAL A 188 -3.80 19.95 2.08
CA VAL A 188 -2.99 19.31 3.13
C VAL A 188 -1.67 18.82 2.50
N ASP A 189 -0.62 18.73 3.31
CA ASP A 189 0.67 18.19 2.91
C ASP A 189 0.63 16.67 2.84
N ASN A 190 1.13 16.12 1.74
CA ASN A 190 1.25 14.68 1.50
C ASN A 190 2.71 14.28 1.64
N HIS A 191 2.96 13.14 2.28
CA HIS A 191 4.32 12.69 2.58
C HIS A 191 4.53 11.22 2.21
N ILE A 192 5.61 10.95 1.47
CA ILE A 192 6.06 9.61 1.12
C ILE A 192 7.55 9.52 1.43
N TYR A 193 7.97 8.54 2.24
CA TYR A 193 9.33 8.44 2.74
C TYR A 193 10.10 7.35 2.01
N VAL A 194 11.13 7.76 1.27
CA VAL A 194 11.92 6.87 0.41
C VAL A 194 13.27 6.62 1.06
N ASN A 195 13.62 5.35 1.25
CA ASN A 195 15.01 4.95 1.51
C ASN A 195 15.69 4.62 0.17
N LYS A 196 16.89 5.16 -0.05
CA LYS A 196 17.60 5.08 -1.35
C LYS A 196 17.96 3.66 -1.81
N ASP A 197 18.01 2.70 -0.88
CA ASP A 197 18.44 1.32 -1.10
C ASP A 197 17.26 0.33 -1.09
N MET A 198 16.04 0.80 -0.84
CA MET A 198 14.83 -0.02 -0.77
C MET A 198 14.00 0.07 -2.06
N PRO A 199 13.36 -1.04 -2.47
CA PRO A 199 12.58 -1.09 -3.72
C PRO A 199 11.27 -0.30 -3.66
N TYR A 200 10.75 -0.10 -2.46
CA TYR A 200 9.53 0.64 -2.20
C TYR A 200 9.80 1.72 -1.14
N PRO A 201 8.96 2.77 -1.07
CA PRO A 201 8.98 3.68 0.07
C PRO A 201 8.67 2.91 1.38
N VAL A 202 9.18 3.40 2.50
CA VAL A 202 9.03 2.71 3.80
C VAL A 202 7.75 3.12 4.54
N LYS A 203 7.23 4.32 4.24
CA LYS A 203 6.03 4.87 4.88
C LYS A 203 5.41 5.95 3.98
N ALA A 204 4.09 6.10 4.02
CA ALA A 204 3.41 7.22 3.39
C ALA A 204 2.10 7.57 4.10
N GLU A 205 1.70 8.82 3.96
CA GLU A 205 0.36 9.32 4.27
C GLU A 205 -0.01 10.38 3.23
N THR A 206 -1.09 10.12 2.50
CA THR A 206 -1.59 10.99 1.43
C THR A 206 -3.10 11.15 1.53
N PHE A 207 -3.60 12.24 0.98
CA PHE A 207 -4.97 12.70 1.15
C PHE A 207 -5.67 12.86 -0.20
N ALA A 208 -6.98 12.61 -0.18
CA ALA A 208 -7.81 12.70 -1.36
C ALA A 208 -8.01 14.16 -1.78
N ASP A 209 -8.23 14.38 -3.07
CA ASP A 209 -8.62 15.67 -3.58
C ASP A 209 -10.11 15.95 -3.26
N VAL A 210 -10.37 16.96 -2.44
CA VAL A 210 -11.73 17.38 -2.09
C VAL A 210 -11.95 18.86 -2.35
N THR A 211 -13.17 19.20 -2.77
CA THR A 211 -13.60 20.59 -3.04
C THR A 211 -14.10 21.32 -1.80
N SER A 212 -14.33 20.60 -0.70
CA SER A 212 -14.78 21.13 0.59
C SER A 212 -14.50 20.10 1.70
N GLY A 213 -14.45 20.55 2.96
CA GLY A 213 -14.20 19.70 4.13
C GLY A 213 -12.72 19.36 4.33
N LYS A 214 -12.44 18.45 5.27
CA LYS A 214 -11.09 17.92 5.52
C LYS A 214 -10.82 16.77 4.53
N PRO A 215 -9.74 16.83 3.73
CA PRO A 215 -9.34 15.71 2.89
C PRO A 215 -9.20 14.41 3.70
N PRO A 216 -9.94 13.32 3.37
CA PRO A 216 -9.70 12.03 3.98
C PRO A 216 -8.38 11.44 3.47
N ILE A 217 -7.85 10.44 4.17
CA ILE A 217 -6.68 9.69 3.71
C ILE A 217 -7.03 8.98 2.41
N GLN A 218 -6.34 9.30 1.31
CA GLN A 218 -6.46 8.56 0.05
C GLN A 218 -5.73 7.22 0.17
N TYR A 219 -4.49 7.27 0.66
CA TYR A 219 -3.77 6.08 1.07
C TYR A 219 -2.70 6.39 2.11
N ALA A 220 -2.42 5.39 2.92
CA ALA A 220 -1.31 5.38 3.85
C ALA A 220 -0.72 3.97 3.89
N PHE A 221 0.58 3.87 4.14
CA PHE A 221 1.20 2.56 4.37
C PHE A 221 2.40 2.67 5.29
N GLU A 222 2.74 1.57 5.93
CA GLU A 222 3.92 1.46 6.78
C GLU A 222 4.56 0.08 6.62
N LEU A 223 5.88 0.07 6.43
CA LEU A 223 6.67 -1.17 6.36
C LEU A 223 6.71 -1.85 7.73
N LYS A 224 6.12 -3.04 7.82
CA LYS A 224 6.02 -3.83 9.06
C LYS A 224 7.18 -4.79 9.24
N ALA A 225 7.65 -5.40 8.16
CA ALA A 225 8.78 -6.31 8.20
C ALA A 225 9.50 -6.37 6.84
N THR A 226 10.78 -6.70 6.88
CA THR A 226 11.57 -7.07 5.70
C THR A 226 12.64 -8.07 6.09
N GLY A 227 13.04 -8.93 5.16
CA GLY A 227 14.04 -9.95 5.43
C GLY A 227 14.41 -10.76 4.21
N ILE A 228 15.25 -11.77 4.45
CA ILE A 228 15.69 -12.76 3.46
C ILE A 228 14.85 -14.02 3.64
N GLY A 229 14.62 -14.76 2.55
CA GLY A 229 13.84 -15.99 2.58
C GLY A 229 12.35 -15.74 2.38
N GLN A 230 11.65 -16.81 1.98
CA GLN A 230 10.20 -16.80 1.86
C GLN A 230 9.56 -16.73 3.27
N PRO A 231 8.77 -15.69 3.56
CA PRO A 231 8.07 -15.62 4.83
C PRO A 231 6.99 -16.71 4.91
N PRO A 232 6.74 -17.28 6.11
CA PRO A 232 5.68 -18.27 6.28
C PRO A 232 4.33 -17.63 5.98
N ILE A 233 3.51 -18.34 5.19
CA ILE A 233 2.14 -17.92 4.92
C ILE A 233 1.31 -18.23 6.18
N PRO A 234 0.68 -17.23 6.82
CA PRO A 234 -0.16 -17.48 7.98
C PRO A 234 -1.36 -18.34 7.59
N ALA A 235 -1.86 -19.13 8.54
CA ALA A 235 -3.15 -19.79 8.36
C ALA A 235 -4.29 -18.76 8.47
N SER A 236 -5.31 -18.89 7.62
CA SER A 236 -6.54 -18.11 7.78
C SER A 236 -7.15 -18.37 9.16
N GLN A 237 -7.50 -17.30 9.85
CA GLN A 237 -8.16 -17.34 11.14
C GLN A 237 -9.58 -16.80 10.97
N VAL A 238 -10.56 -17.51 11.50
CA VAL A 238 -11.94 -17.00 11.59
C VAL A 238 -11.93 -15.89 12.65
N GLN A 239 -11.83 -14.64 12.19
CA GLN A 239 -11.93 -13.49 13.08
C GLN A 239 -13.41 -13.16 13.26
N ILE A 240 -13.94 -13.40 14.46
CA ILE A 240 -15.30 -13.01 14.82
C ILE A 240 -15.26 -11.50 15.09
N PRO A 241 -15.95 -10.66 14.28
CA PRO A 241 -16.03 -9.23 14.55
C PRO A 241 -16.72 -9.02 15.91
N VAL A 242 -16.29 -7.99 16.65
CA VAL A 242 -16.85 -7.65 17.98
C VAL A 242 -17.33 -6.19 17.93
N PRO A 243 -18.52 -5.86 18.46
CA PRO A 243 -18.97 -4.48 18.50
C PRO A 243 -18.19 -3.66 19.55
N PRO A 244 -18.01 -2.35 19.35
CA PRO A 244 -18.41 -1.56 18.18
C PRO A 244 -17.47 -1.73 16.99
N LEU A 245 -18.03 -1.66 15.78
CA LEU A 245 -17.27 -1.46 14.54
C LEU A 245 -17.48 -0.04 14.03
N ASN A 246 -16.45 0.61 13.51
CA ASN A 246 -16.56 1.97 12.96
C ASN A 246 -15.99 2.05 11.55
N ILE A 247 -16.77 2.58 10.62
CA ILE A 247 -16.38 2.77 9.22
C ILE A 247 -16.68 4.21 8.81
N GLN A 248 -15.68 4.88 8.24
CA GLN A 248 -15.85 6.16 7.59
C GLN A 248 -16.44 5.94 6.20
N THR A 249 -17.42 6.78 5.82
CA THR A 249 -18.05 6.70 4.50
C THR A 249 -17.09 7.22 3.41
N PRO A 250 -17.28 6.85 2.12
CA PRO A 250 -16.28 7.07 1.08
C PRO A 250 -15.80 8.51 0.88
N ARG A 251 -16.65 9.51 1.14
CA ARG A 251 -16.26 10.93 1.01
C ARG A 251 -15.52 11.48 2.23
N GLY A 252 -15.48 10.72 3.32
CA GLY A 252 -14.91 11.16 4.58
C GLY A 252 -15.84 12.01 5.44
N THR A 253 -17.04 12.38 4.95
CA THR A 253 -17.97 13.29 5.63
C THR A 253 -18.55 12.72 6.91
N TYR A 254 -18.86 11.43 6.90
CA TYR A 254 -19.57 10.75 7.97
C TYR A 254 -18.84 9.49 8.43
N ASN A 255 -19.07 9.12 9.67
CA ASN A 255 -18.69 7.85 10.25
C ASN A 255 -19.96 7.12 10.70
N VAL A 256 -19.98 5.81 10.49
CA VAL A 256 -21.03 4.92 10.99
C VAL A 256 -20.39 3.97 11.98
N GLN A 257 -20.84 4.04 13.23
CA GLN A 257 -20.50 3.07 14.25
C GLN A 257 -21.65 2.06 14.39
N LEU A 258 -21.35 0.79 14.20
CA LEU A 258 -22.28 -0.33 14.36
C LEU A 258 -22.04 -1.02 15.70
N LEU A 259 -23.12 -1.17 16.46
CA LEU A 259 -23.22 -1.89 17.73
C LEU A 259 -24.22 -3.03 17.56
N TRP A 260 -24.04 -4.12 18.31
CA TRP A 260 -25.07 -5.16 18.38
C TRP A 260 -25.04 -5.97 19.68
N GLU A 261 -26.20 -6.56 20.00
CA GLU A 261 -26.38 -7.51 21.09
C GLU A 261 -27.34 -8.66 20.66
N PRO A 262 -27.06 -9.91 21.03
CA PRO A 262 -25.87 -10.39 21.76
C PRO A 262 -24.59 -10.32 20.92
N VAL A 263 -23.42 -10.23 21.57
CA VAL A 263 -22.10 -10.15 20.87
C VAL A 263 -21.90 -11.33 19.90
N GLU A 264 -22.31 -12.53 20.33
CA GLU A 264 -22.33 -13.73 19.49
C GLU A 264 -23.65 -13.78 18.70
N ILE A 265 -23.58 -13.50 17.40
CA ILE A 265 -24.74 -13.55 16.51
C ILE A 265 -25.02 -14.99 16.13
N LYS A 266 -26.21 -15.52 16.46
CA LYS A 266 -26.61 -16.90 16.15
C LYS A 266 -27.71 -16.95 15.10
N ALA A 267 -27.58 -17.86 14.15
CA ALA A 267 -28.63 -18.11 13.17
C ALA A 267 -29.94 -18.53 13.87
N GLY A 268 -31.06 -18.00 13.39
CA GLY A 268 -32.40 -18.23 13.96
C GLY A 268 -32.73 -17.38 15.19
N ASN A 269 -31.78 -16.63 15.75
CA ASN A 269 -32.01 -15.73 16.88
C ASN A 269 -32.06 -14.26 16.45
N ASP A 270 -32.85 -13.48 17.16
CA ASP A 270 -32.89 -12.03 16.98
C ASP A 270 -31.59 -11.39 17.48
N THR A 271 -31.04 -10.48 16.68
CA THR A 271 -29.91 -9.62 17.05
C THR A 271 -30.37 -8.17 16.99
N GLN A 272 -30.16 -7.44 18.08
CA GLN A 272 -30.45 -6.02 18.16
C GLN A 272 -29.23 -5.24 17.68
N PHE A 273 -29.44 -4.33 16.75
CA PHE A 273 -28.40 -3.47 16.18
C PHE A 273 -28.63 -2.01 16.57
N GLY A 274 -27.53 -1.32 16.83
CA GLY A 274 -27.47 0.13 16.96
C GLY A 274 -26.55 0.71 15.89
N ALA A 275 -26.99 1.75 15.18
CA ALA A 275 -26.18 2.51 14.24
C ALA A 275 -26.04 3.95 14.75
N ILE A 276 -24.82 4.38 15.06
CA ILE A 276 -24.51 5.74 15.50
C ILE A 276 -23.86 6.47 14.34
N PHE A 277 -24.38 7.65 14.02
CA PHE A 277 -23.90 8.49 12.92
C PHE A 277 -23.15 9.71 13.48
N THR A 278 -21.90 9.88 13.08
CA THR A 278 -21.11 11.06 13.45
C THR A 278 -20.48 11.72 12.23
N ASP A 279 -20.12 13.00 12.34
CA ASP A 279 -19.37 13.73 11.30
C ASP A 279 -17.86 13.37 11.34
N ASP A 280 -17.07 14.04 10.51
CA ASP A 280 -15.60 13.90 10.42
C ASP A 280 -14.85 14.38 11.67
N LYS A 281 -15.55 15.05 12.60
CA LYS A 281 -15.06 15.54 13.90
C LYS A 281 -15.60 14.71 15.06
N ASN A 282 -16.30 13.61 14.78
CA ASN A 282 -16.97 12.75 15.75
C ASN A 282 -18.12 13.42 16.53
N ASN A 283 -18.71 14.49 15.99
CA ASN A 283 -19.96 15.03 16.53
C ASN A 283 -21.13 14.19 16.04
N ILE A 284 -22.11 13.96 16.90
CA ILE A 284 -23.34 13.24 16.53
C ILE A 284 -24.08 14.02 15.44
N VAL A 285 -24.48 13.31 14.38
CA VAL A 285 -25.31 13.86 13.30
C VAL A 285 -26.76 13.52 13.61
N ASP A 286 -27.57 14.53 13.89
CA ASP A 286 -28.99 14.36 14.19
C ASP A 286 -29.84 14.20 12.92
N ARG A 287 -31.12 13.83 13.11
CA ARG A 287 -32.14 13.79 12.05
C ARG A 287 -31.70 12.99 10.81
N VAL A 288 -31.02 11.86 11.05
CA VAL A 288 -30.55 10.97 9.99
C VAL A 288 -31.71 10.07 9.55
N THR A 289 -31.89 9.97 8.23
CA THR A 289 -32.68 8.90 7.62
C THR A 289 -31.70 7.94 6.97
N TYR A 290 -31.84 6.65 7.22
CA TYR A 290 -30.93 5.63 6.72
C TYR A 290 -31.67 4.40 6.19
N GLY A 291 -31.02 3.68 5.29
CA GLY A 291 -31.39 2.34 4.91
C GLY A 291 -30.35 1.34 5.38
N TYR A 292 -30.72 0.07 5.41
CA TYR A 292 -29.75 -1.01 5.56
C TYR A 292 -30.04 -2.20 4.65
N LYS A 293 -28.97 -2.85 4.19
CA LYS A 293 -29.01 -4.07 3.38
C LYS A 293 -28.27 -5.18 4.09
N VAL A 294 -28.88 -6.36 4.12
CA VAL A 294 -28.22 -7.58 4.57
C VAL A 294 -27.86 -8.40 3.34
N MET A 295 -26.61 -8.86 3.28
CA MET A 295 -26.08 -9.65 2.17
C MET A 295 -25.43 -10.94 2.68
N ASP A 296 -25.39 -11.96 1.81
CA ASP A 296 -24.65 -13.20 2.06
C ASP A 296 -23.13 -13.03 1.88
N GLY A 297 -22.36 -14.09 2.13
CA GLY A 297 -20.90 -14.10 1.95
C GLY A 297 -20.44 -13.79 0.52
N ASN A 298 -21.31 -13.99 -0.48
CA ASN A 298 -21.06 -13.64 -1.89
C ASN A 298 -21.51 -12.22 -2.25
N ARG A 299 -21.92 -11.42 -1.26
CA ARG A 299 -22.47 -10.07 -1.42
C ARG A 299 -23.79 -10.01 -2.21
N THR A 300 -24.52 -11.12 -2.25
CA THR A 300 -25.89 -11.13 -2.78
C THR A 300 -26.82 -10.54 -1.74
N VAL A 301 -27.66 -9.57 -2.13
CA VAL A 301 -28.64 -8.96 -1.23
C VAL A 301 -29.69 -10.00 -0.83
N ILE A 302 -29.83 -10.20 0.49
CA ILE A 302 -30.84 -11.06 1.11
C ILE A 302 -32.07 -10.21 1.45
N ASP A 303 -31.86 -9.09 2.15
CA ASP A 303 -32.91 -8.17 2.58
C ASP A 303 -32.47 -6.71 2.43
N GLU A 304 -33.44 -5.81 2.26
CA GLU A 304 -33.22 -4.37 2.18
C GLU A 304 -34.35 -3.61 2.90
N PHE A 305 -33.95 -2.67 3.74
CA PHE A 305 -34.84 -1.78 4.48
C PHE A 305 -34.42 -0.33 4.21
N LYS A 306 -35.40 0.56 4.07
CA LYS A 306 -35.20 1.98 3.74
C LYS A 306 -35.93 2.87 4.73
N ASN A 307 -35.63 4.17 4.72
CA ASN A 307 -36.35 5.18 5.47
C ASN A 307 -36.39 4.93 7.00
N GLN A 308 -35.39 4.23 7.54
CA GLN A 308 -35.19 4.11 8.98
C GLN A 308 -34.79 5.46 9.56
N ARG A 309 -35.17 5.74 10.81
CA ARG A 309 -34.95 7.05 11.44
C ARG A 309 -33.99 6.95 12.62
N ALA A 310 -33.05 7.88 12.66
CA ALA A 310 -32.13 8.12 13.75
C ALA A 310 -32.20 9.60 14.14
N THR A 311 -33.26 9.98 14.86
CA THR A 311 -33.57 11.39 15.17
C THR A 311 -32.49 12.06 16.00
N GLU A 312 -31.91 11.34 16.97
CA GLU A 312 -30.80 11.80 17.82
C GLU A 312 -29.45 11.26 17.33
N GLY A 313 -29.35 10.88 16.06
CA GLY A 313 -28.16 10.28 15.47
C GLY A 313 -27.88 8.83 15.86
N ILE A 314 -28.84 8.20 16.55
CA ILE A 314 -28.81 6.78 16.92
C ILE A 314 -30.02 6.09 16.28
N GLY A 315 -29.75 5.14 15.38
CA GLY A 315 -30.73 4.24 14.81
C GLY A 315 -30.70 2.90 15.52
N GLN A 316 -31.86 2.28 15.71
CA GLN A 316 -31.98 0.93 16.26
C GLN A 316 -32.85 0.07 15.36
N PHE A 317 -32.47 -1.19 15.19
CA PHE A 317 -33.26 -2.18 14.46
C PHE A 317 -32.95 -3.59 14.98
N THR A 318 -33.85 -4.53 14.72
CA THR A 318 -33.64 -5.95 15.05
C THR A 318 -33.63 -6.74 13.75
N TYR A 319 -32.69 -7.68 13.62
CA TYR A 319 -32.61 -8.56 12.47
C TYR A 319 -32.30 -9.99 12.91
N LYS A 320 -32.86 -10.96 12.21
CA LYS A 320 -32.67 -12.39 12.44
C LYS A 320 -32.07 -13.01 11.20
N PHE A 321 -30.89 -13.60 11.35
CA PHE A 321 -30.20 -14.27 10.26
C PHE A 321 -30.69 -15.72 10.15
N ASP A 322 -31.17 -16.13 8.97
CA ASP A 322 -31.65 -17.51 8.78
C ASP A 322 -30.52 -18.55 8.67
N THR A 323 -29.33 -18.12 8.24
CA THR A 323 -28.20 -19.01 7.95
C THR A 323 -26.91 -18.52 8.58
N GLN A 324 -26.08 -19.48 8.99
CA GLN A 324 -24.72 -19.26 9.48
C GLN A 324 -23.78 -18.75 8.37
N GLY A 325 -22.60 -18.32 8.78
CA GLY A 325 -21.49 -17.91 7.92
C GLY A 325 -21.30 -16.39 7.83
N GLU A 326 -20.43 -15.98 6.91
CA GLU A 326 -20.17 -14.57 6.63
C GLU A 326 -21.43 -13.88 6.11
N LYS A 327 -21.72 -12.70 6.68
CA LYS A 327 -22.77 -11.79 6.24
C LYS A 327 -22.21 -10.39 6.12
N TYR A 328 -22.78 -9.58 5.24
CA TYR A 328 -22.45 -8.16 5.17
C TYR A 328 -23.70 -7.34 5.49
N LEU A 329 -23.54 -6.38 6.40
CA LEU A 329 -24.56 -5.40 6.73
C LEU A 329 -24.11 -4.04 6.20
N GLN A 330 -24.77 -3.53 5.18
CA GLN A 330 -24.52 -2.19 4.65
C GLN A 330 -25.52 -1.21 5.26
N ILE A 331 -25.03 -0.15 5.89
CA ILE A 331 -25.81 1.00 6.33
C ILE A 331 -25.61 2.13 5.33
N THR A 332 -26.68 2.71 4.81
CA THR A 332 -26.65 3.80 3.82
C THR A 332 -27.35 5.02 4.39
N LEU A 333 -26.68 6.17 4.42
CA LEU A 333 -27.29 7.42 4.79
C LEU A 333 -28.10 7.94 3.59
N GLU A 334 -29.38 8.23 3.81
CA GLU A 334 -30.30 8.80 2.83
C GLU A 334 -30.41 10.31 3.02
N THR A 335 -30.47 10.75 4.29
CA THR A 335 -30.44 12.17 4.68
C THR A 335 -29.57 12.37 5.92
N ALA A 336 -28.96 13.54 6.07
CA ALA A 336 -28.22 13.95 7.27
C ALA A 336 -28.67 15.35 7.71
N THR A 337 -28.88 15.58 9.02
CA THR A 337 -29.46 16.82 9.56
C THR A 337 -30.84 17.18 8.96
N GLY A 338 -31.51 16.20 8.35
CA GLY A 338 -32.77 16.38 7.61
C GLY A 338 -32.61 16.89 6.17
N GLU A 339 -31.39 17.00 5.65
CA GLU A 339 -31.11 17.37 4.25
C GLU A 339 -30.75 16.14 3.41
N ASN A 340 -31.16 16.16 2.14
CA ASN A 340 -30.85 15.09 1.19
C ASN A 340 -29.37 15.18 0.78
N LEU A 341 -28.68 14.03 0.76
CA LEU A 341 -27.26 13.95 0.38
C LEU A 341 -27.02 14.07 -1.14
N GLY A 342 -28.10 14.21 -1.92
CA GLY A 342 -28.07 14.43 -3.36
C GLY A 342 -27.76 13.16 -4.13
N MET A 343 -26.88 13.25 -5.13
CA MET A 343 -26.53 12.11 -6.01
C MET A 343 -25.47 11.19 -5.40
N PHE A 344 -24.94 11.51 -4.21
CA PHE A 344 -23.84 10.80 -3.61
C PHE A 344 -24.34 9.72 -2.65
N VAL A 345 -23.71 8.55 -2.71
CA VAL A 345 -23.99 7.43 -1.81
C VAL A 345 -23.00 7.47 -0.66
N GLU A 346 -23.47 7.80 0.55
CA GLU A 346 -22.70 7.66 1.79
C GLU A 346 -23.13 6.36 2.46
N SER A 347 -22.26 5.36 2.49
CA SER A 347 -22.57 4.06 3.07
C SER A 347 -21.36 3.42 3.76
N ALA A 348 -21.65 2.52 4.68
CA ALA A 348 -20.67 1.74 5.43
C ALA A 348 -21.11 0.26 5.44
N THR A 349 -20.24 -0.64 5.01
CA THR A 349 -20.51 -2.08 4.91
C THR A 349 -19.69 -2.83 5.94
N PHE A 350 -20.35 -3.48 6.89
CA PHE A 350 -19.74 -4.22 7.97
C PHE A 350 -19.74 -5.71 7.66
N LEU A 351 -18.59 -6.37 7.79
CA LEU A 351 -18.52 -7.84 7.82
C LEU A 351 -19.00 -8.32 9.19
N LEU A 352 -19.90 -9.30 9.19
CA LEU A 352 -20.41 -9.99 10.36
C LEU A 352 -20.19 -11.49 10.19
N LEU A 353 -20.04 -12.20 11.31
CA LEU A 353 -20.00 -13.66 11.32
C LEU A 353 -21.18 -14.19 12.13
N VAL A 354 -22.08 -14.91 11.46
CA VAL A 354 -23.23 -15.56 12.09
C VAL A 354 -22.86 -17.01 12.40
N GLN A 355 -23.05 -17.41 13.66
CA GLN A 355 -22.73 -18.74 14.18
C GLN A 355 -23.93 -19.66 14.26
#